data_AF-A0A840P8J6-F1
#
_entry.id   AF-A0A840P8J6-F1
#
_cell.length_a   1.000
_cell.length_b   1.000
_cell.length_c   1.000
_cell.angle_alpha   90.00
_cell.angle_beta   90.00
_cell.angle_gamma   90.00
#
_symmetry.space_group_name_H-M   'P 1'
#
loop_
_entity.id
_entity.type
_entity.pdbx_description
1 polymer ?
#
loop_
_entity_poly.entity_id
_entity_poly.type
_entity_poly.pdbx_seq_one_letter_code
_entity_poly.pdbx_strand_id
1 'polypeptide(L)'
;MRIRLGLVGAAILSLLASVLVAAQPAHAAVGLRVSGTNMTEANGNTFVMRGVSHPHAWYPTRTSSFAGIKSLRANTVRVVLSGGRWTPNNAADVANVVSLCKANKLICVLENHDTTGYGEQSGAVTLDAAVDYWISVKSALDGQEDYVVINIGNEPFGNNAVTPGWTQATSAAITRMRNAGFDHLLMVDAPNWGQDWQFTMRDNAQTVFNADPDRNTVFSVHMYGVFDTAAEITSYLDAFRTAGLPLVIGEFGFNHSDGNPDEDTIMAQAQARGLGYIGWSWSGNGGGVEYLDMTTDFDASRLTSWGERIFNGADGIASTSREATIYGGGGTDTTPPTTPGTPTASDITATGATLTWTASTDSGGSGLAGYNVYREQG
;
A
#
# COMPACT_ATOMS: atom_id res chain seq x y z
N MET A 1 22.58 59.45 41.29
CA MET A 1 23.53 58.32 41.12
C MET A 1 22.86 57.04 41.62
N ARG A 2 21.99 56.45 40.80
CA ARG A 2 21.33 55.14 40.95
C ARG A 2 20.42 55.00 39.72
N ILE A 3 20.23 53.77 39.24
CA ILE A 3 19.36 53.39 38.11
C ILE A 3 20.00 53.51 36.71
N ARG A 4 21.04 52.71 36.40
CA ARG A 4 21.37 52.25 35.01
C ARG A 4 22.18 50.93 34.97
N LEU A 5 21.93 49.98 35.87
CA LEU A 5 22.62 48.67 35.81
C LEU A 5 21.69 47.43 35.78
N GLY A 6 20.36 47.61 35.87
CA GLY A 6 19.44 46.47 35.91
C GLY A 6 19.03 45.88 34.55
N LEU A 7 19.19 46.63 33.45
CA LEU A 7 18.60 46.26 32.15
C LEU A 7 19.53 45.49 31.21
N VAL A 8 20.85 45.49 31.46
CA VAL A 8 21.80 44.77 30.59
C VAL A 8 21.97 43.30 31.04
N GLY A 9 21.78 43.00 32.34
CA GLY A 9 21.88 41.62 32.84
C GLY A 9 20.71 40.73 32.44
N ALA A 10 19.50 41.26 32.35
CA ALA A 10 18.31 40.48 32.00
C ALA A 10 18.24 40.11 30.52
N ALA A 11 18.77 40.96 29.62
CA ALA A 11 18.77 40.70 28.18
C ALA A 11 19.85 39.67 27.77
N ILE A 12 20.95 39.56 28.53
CA ILE A 12 22.02 38.59 28.25
C ILE A 12 21.64 37.20 28.78
N LEU A 13 20.90 37.09 29.90
CA LEU A 13 20.41 35.79 30.38
C LEU A 13 19.30 35.19 29.50
N SER A 14 18.42 36.00 28.91
CA SER A 14 17.39 35.50 27.98
C SER A 14 17.93 35.07 26.62
N LEU A 15 19.05 35.67 26.17
CA LEU A 15 19.75 35.24 24.95
C LEU A 15 20.58 33.96 25.15
N LEU A 16 21.06 33.69 26.37
CA LEU A 16 21.78 32.45 26.68
C LEU A 16 20.85 31.27 26.99
N ALA A 17 19.63 31.53 27.47
CA ALA A 17 18.62 30.49 27.68
C ALA A 17 17.94 30.01 26.37
N SER A 18 18.04 30.79 25.28
CA SER A 18 17.45 30.43 23.98
C SER A 18 18.39 29.61 23.07
N VAL A 19 19.66 29.43 23.46
CA VAL A 19 20.65 28.62 22.70
C VAL A 19 20.81 27.20 23.27
N LEU A 20 20.07 26.86 24.33
CA LEU A 20 20.02 25.51 24.93
C LEU A 20 18.72 24.76 24.60
N VAL A 21 18.06 25.10 23.48
CA VAL A 21 17.27 24.09 22.79
C VAL A 21 18.28 23.07 22.30
N ALA A 22 18.45 21.99 23.07
CA ALA A 22 19.05 20.78 22.55
C ALA A 22 18.23 20.42 21.31
N ALA A 23 18.72 20.79 20.13
CA ALA A 23 18.27 20.18 18.91
C ALA A 23 18.50 18.70 19.15
N GLN A 24 17.42 17.94 19.35
CA GLN A 24 17.54 16.50 19.31
C GLN A 24 18.26 16.19 18.01
N PRO A 25 19.27 15.30 18.03
CA PRO A 25 19.91 14.90 16.79
C PRO A 25 18.76 14.52 15.85
N ALA A 26 18.71 15.16 14.67
CA ALA A 26 17.81 14.73 13.62
C ALA A 26 18.28 13.33 13.27
N HIS A 27 17.72 12.32 13.94
CA HIS A 27 17.79 10.96 13.48
C HIS A 27 17.22 11.03 12.07
N ALA A 28 18.07 10.79 11.07
CA ALA A 28 17.57 10.50 9.75
C ALA A 28 16.53 9.41 9.97
N ALA A 29 15.26 9.72 9.74
CA ALA A 29 14.22 8.76 10.01
C ALA A 29 14.55 7.49 9.21
N VAL A 30 14.27 6.34 9.80
CA VAL A 30 14.64 5.04 9.25
C VAL A 30 13.49 4.58 8.36
N GLY A 31 13.79 4.11 7.14
CA GLY A 31 12.82 3.36 6.35
C GLY A 31 11.65 4.12 5.73
N LEU A 32 10.69 3.34 5.22
CA LEU A 32 9.38 3.79 4.78
C LEU A 32 8.62 4.43 5.95
N ARG A 33 7.95 5.56 5.70
CA ARG A 33 7.25 6.32 6.73
C ARG A 33 5.93 6.93 6.30
N VAL A 34 5.06 7.19 7.28
CA VAL A 34 3.89 8.06 7.12
C VAL A 34 4.31 9.53 7.20
N SER A 35 3.83 10.34 6.26
CA SER A 35 3.90 11.80 6.29
C SER A 35 2.56 12.39 5.88
N GLY A 36 1.76 12.81 6.87
CA GLY A 36 0.36 13.17 6.66
C GLY A 36 -0.44 11.95 6.20
N THR A 37 -1.16 12.07 5.08
CA THR A 37 -1.90 10.95 4.47
C THR A 37 -1.03 10.08 3.55
N ASN A 38 0.23 10.44 3.33
CA ASN A 38 1.08 9.80 2.34
C ASN A 38 2.04 8.81 2.99
N MET A 39 2.36 7.76 2.25
CA MET A 39 3.55 6.97 2.48
C MET A 39 4.74 7.61 1.76
N THR A 40 5.90 7.64 2.40
CA THR A 40 7.13 8.23 1.87
C THR A 40 8.33 7.32 2.12
N GLU A 41 9.29 7.33 1.22
CA GLU A 41 10.59 6.66 1.38
C GLU A 41 11.52 7.47 2.28
N ALA A 42 12.69 6.91 2.63
CA ALA A 42 13.60 7.57 3.55
C ALA A 42 14.17 8.90 3.07
N ASN A 43 14.19 9.11 1.76
CA ASN A 43 14.57 10.38 1.12
C ASN A 43 13.41 11.40 1.03
N GLY A 44 12.23 11.06 1.53
CA GLY A 44 11.05 11.93 1.54
C GLY A 44 10.17 11.86 0.28
N ASN A 45 10.54 11.06 -0.73
CA ASN A 45 9.69 10.87 -1.91
C ASN A 45 8.43 10.10 -1.54
N THR A 46 7.27 10.55 -2.04
CA THR A 46 6.01 9.81 -1.89
C THR A 46 6.10 8.48 -2.62
N PHE A 47 5.72 7.39 -1.94
CA PHE A 47 5.63 6.06 -2.50
C PHE A 47 4.17 5.62 -2.56
N VAL A 48 3.69 5.30 -3.75
CA VAL A 48 2.31 4.83 -3.99
C VAL A 48 2.37 3.39 -4.46
N MET A 49 1.81 2.46 -3.67
CA MET A 49 1.83 1.04 -4.00
C MET A 49 0.99 0.74 -5.25
N ARG A 50 1.57 -0.03 -6.17
CA ARG A 50 0.93 -0.63 -7.34
C ARG A 50 1.46 -2.05 -7.43
N GLY A 51 0.71 -2.97 -6.84
CA GLY A 51 1.19 -4.33 -6.60
C GLY A 51 0.11 -5.38 -6.63
N VAL A 52 0.53 -6.60 -6.29
CA VAL A 52 -0.34 -7.78 -6.20
C VAL A 52 0.07 -8.65 -5.02
N SER A 53 -0.85 -9.47 -4.53
CA SER A 53 -0.57 -10.48 -3.50
C SER A 53 0.03 -11.76 -4.10
N HIS A 54 0.98 -12.37 -3.40
CA HIS A 54 1.60 -13.66 -3.72
C HIS A 54 1.43 -14.64 -2.55
N PRO A 55 0.73 -15.79 -2.77
CA PRO A 55 0.42 -16.76 -1.72
C PRO A 55 1.61 -17.66 -1.32
N HIS A 56 2.72 -17.06 -0.85
CA HIS A 56 3.97 -17.79 -0.58
C HIS A 56 3.83 -18.89 0.48
N ALA A 57 3.06 -18.66 1.56
CA ALA A 57 2.81 -19.67 2.60
C ALA A 57 2.26 -20.99 2.04
N TRP A 58 1.47 -20.94 0.97
CA TRP A 58 0.86 -22.11 0.34
C TRP A 58 1.69 -22.65 -0.84
N TYR A 59 2.53 -21.80 -1.43
CA TYR A 59 3.33 -22.12 -2.62
C TYR A 59 4.79 -21.68 -2.49
N PRO A 60 5.54 -22.16 -1.48
CA PRO A 60 6.86 -21.62 -1.11
C PRO A 60 7.93 -21.83 -2.18
N THR A 61 7.68 -22.69 -3.17
CA THR A 61 8.59 -22.98 -4.28
C THR A 61 8.32 -22.12 -5.52
N ARG A 62 7.24 -21.33 -5.56
CA ARG A 62 6.87 -20.47 -6.70
C ARG A 62 7.60 -19.13 -6.67
N THR A 63 8.87 -19.13 -6.32
CA THR A 63 9.68 -17.90 -6.15
C THR A 63 9.99 -17.17 -7.46
N SER A 64 9.79 -17.81 -8.63
CA SER A 64 9.84 -17.12 -9.92
C SER A 64 8.75 -16.05 -10.06
N SER A 65 7.68 -16.11 -9.26
CA SER A 65 6.60 -15.14 -9.26
C SER A 65 7.06 -13.72 -8.93
N PHE A 66 8.09 -13.52 -8.10
CA PHE A 66 8.60 -12.18 -7.80
C PHE A 66 9.14 -11.48 -9.07
N ALA A 67 9.86 -12.23 -9.91
CA ALA A 67 10.33 -11.71 -11.20
C ALA A 67 9.17 -11.54 -12.20
N GLY A 68 8.20 -12.46 -12.21
CA GLY A 68 6.98 -12.36 -13.03
C GLY A 68 6.17 -11.10 -12.71
N ILE A 69 5.86 -10.89 -11.44
CA ILE A 69 5.16 -9.70 -10.91
C ILE A 69 5.92 -8.43 -11.30
N LYS A 70 7.26 -8.41 -11.12
CA LYS A 70 8.08 -7.26 -11.53
C LYS A 70 8.06 -7.02 -13.03
N SER A 71 8.07 -8.08 -13.84
CA SER A 71 8.08 -7.95 -15.31
C SER A 71 6.83 -7.23 -15.84
N LEU A 72 5.73 -7.27 -15.08
CA LEU A 72 4.49 -6.54 -15.33
C LEU A 72 4.44 -5.18 -14.62
N ARG A 73 5.61 -4.65 -14.25
CA ARG A 73 5.87 -3.31 -13.70
C ARG A 73 5.35 -3.04 -12.28
N ALA A 74 4.94 -4.05 -11.52
CA ALA A 74 4.62 -3.84 -10.10
C ALA A 74 5.81 -3.22 -9.35
N ASN A 75 5.51 -2.33 -8.41
CA ASN A 75 6.50 -1.74 -7.49
C ASN A 75 6.43 -2.36 -6.08
N THR A 76 5.36 -3.10 -5.79
CA THR A 76 5.09 -3.74 -4.50
C THR A 76 4.61 -5.17 -4.73
N VAL A 77 5.00 -6.08 -3.84
CA VAL A 77 4.37 -7.39 -3.69
C VAL A 77 3.96 -7.58 -2.24
N ARG A 78 2.72 -8.03 -2.01
CA ARG A 78 2.25 -8.47 -0.69
C ARG A 78 2.42 -9.97 -0.58
N VAL A 79 3.20 -10.42 0.39
CA VAL A 79 3.63 -11.82 0.50
C VAL A 79 2.93 -12.45 1.69
N VAL A 80 2.07 -13.41 1.39
CA VAL A 80 1.33 -14.21 2.37
C VAL A 80 2.30 -15.11 3.14
N LEU A 81 2.38 -14.95 4.46
CA LEU A 81 3.17 -15.80 5.35
C LEU A 81 2.27 -16.51 6.37
N SER A 82 2.80 -17.56 6.99
CA SER A 82 2.18 -18.23 8.12
C SER A 82 3.14 -18.37 9.29
N GLY A 83 2.62 -18.18 10.50
CA GLY A 83 3.26 -18.42 11.78
C GLY A 83 2.85 -19.74 12.45
N GLY A 84 1.83 -20.46 11.94
CA GLY A 84 1.49 -21.79 12.47
C GLY A 84 0.13 -22.37 12.13
N ARG A 85 -0.80 -21.62 11.53
CA ARG A 85 -2.06 -22.15 10.99
C ARG A 85 -1.82 -22.97 9.72
N TRP A 86 -0.84 -22.56 8.91
CA TRP A 86 -0.21 -23.37 7.86
C TRP A 86 1.25 -23.66 8.23
N THR A 87 2.02 -24.25 7.31
CA THR A 87 3.45 -24.50 7.52
C THR A 87 4.15 -23.17 7.80
N PRO A 88 4.83 -23.02 8.96
CA PRO A 88 5.43 -21.75 9.32
C PRO A 88 6.56 -21.31 8.37
N ASN A 89 6.51 -20.06 7.94
CA ASN A 89 7.63 -19.40 7.26
C ASN A 89 8.61 -18.86 8.31
N ASN A 90 9.70 -19.60 8.55
CA ASN A 90 10.70 -19.23 9.56
C ASN A 90 11.59 -18.05 9.11
N ALA A 91 12.49 -17.58 10.00
CA ALA A 91 13.36 -16.44 9.72
C ALA A 91 14.23 -16.62 8.46
N ALA A 92 14.70 -17.84 8.16
CA ALA A 92 15.52 -18.07 6.96
C ALA A 92 14.69 -17.95 5.68
N ASP A 93 13.45 -18.44 5.68
CA ASP A 93 12.54 -18.28 4.55
C ASP A 93 12.11 -16.82 4.37
N VAL A 94 11.78 -16.12 5.46
CA VAL A 94 11.48 -14.67 5.42
C VAL A 94 12.65 -13.87 4.86
N ALA A 95 13.89 -14.15 5.30
CA ALA A 95 15.08 -13.50 4.75
C ALA A 95 15.25 -13.76 3.25
N ASN A 96 14.94 -14.97 2.78
CA ASN A 96 14.94 -15.29 1.35
C ASN A 96 13.86 -14.51 0.58
N VAL A 97 12.63 -14.43 1.11
CA VAL A 97 11.55 -13.61 0.53
C VAL A 97 11.98 -12.14 0.41
N VAL A 98 12.55 -11.54 1.46
CA VAL A 98 13.05 -10.16 1.44
C VAL A 98 14.14 -10.00 0.36
N SER A 99 15.06 -10.97 0.25
CA SER A 99 16.08 -10.97 -0.80
C SER A 99 15.47 -11.02 -2.20
N LEU A 100 14.42 -11.83 -2.42
CA LEU A 100 13.71 -11.91 -3.71
C LEU A 100 13.00 -10.61 -4.05
N CYS A 101 12.32 -9.97 -3.08
CA CYS A 101 11.73 -8.63 -3.24
C CYS A 101 12.80 -7.62 -3.69
N LYS A 102 13.94 -7.55 -2.99
CA LYS A 102 15.03 -6.60 -3.28
C LYS A 102 15.70 -6.86 -4.62
N ALA A 103 15.98 -8.11 -4.95
CA ALA A 103 16.56 -8.50 -6.23
C ALA A 103 15.67 -8.08 -7.42
N ASN A 104 14.35 -8.10 -7.23
CA ASN A 104 13.37 -7.66 -8.21
C ASN A 104 12.93 -6.21 -8.04
N LYS A 105 13.55 -5.44 -7.14
CA LYS A 105 13.23 -4.03 -6.90
C LYS A 105 11.73 -3.82 -6.59
N LEU A 106 11.20 -4.64 -5.70
CA LEU A 106 9.86 -4.57 -5.16
C LEU A 106 9.93 -4.15 -3.69
N ILE A 107 9.04 -3.25 -3.26
CA ILE A 107 8.74 -3.10 -1.84
C ILE A 107 7.97 -4.34 -1.38
N CYS A 108 8.38 -4.92 -0.26
CA CYS A 108 7.87 -6.18 0.25
C CYS A 108 6.87 -5.88 1.37
N VAL A 109 5.57 -6.10 1.15
CA VAL A 109 4.58 -6.06 2.23
C VAL A 109 4.46 -7.48 2.77
N LEU A 110 5.02 -7.77 3.94
CA LEU A 110 4.92 -9.09 4.54
C LEU A 110 3.69 -9.13 5.45
N GLU A 111 2.87 -10.16 5.33
CA GLU A 111 1.63 -10.28 6.12
C GLU A 111 1.53 -11.66 6.77
N ASN A 112 1.01 -11.72 8.00
CA ASN A 112 0.69 -12.96 8.69
C ASN A 112 -0.76 -13.35 8.41
N HIS A 113 -0.97 -14.44 7.67
CA HIS A 113 -2.30 -14.81 7.20
C HIS A 113 -3.09 -15.64 8.22
N ASP A 114 -2.47 -16.01 9.34
CA ASP A 114 -3.08 -16.90 10.33
C ASP A 114 -4.24 -16.22 11.07
N THR A 115 -4.28 -14.88 11.10
CA THR A 115 -5.31 -14.09 11.78
C THR A 115 -6.63 -14.00 11.03
N THR A 116 -6.67 -14.36 9.74
CA THR A 116 -7.81 -14.16 8.84
C THR A 116 -9.10 -14.71 9.42
N GLY A 117 -10.03 -13.79 9.71
CA GLY A 117 -11.38 -14.09 10.19
C GLY A 117 -11.49 -14.42 11.68
N TYR A 118 -10.51 -14.06 12.52
CA TYR A 118 -10.56 -14.37 13.96
C TYR A 118 -11.90 -14.05 14.63
N GLY A 119 -12.36 -14.98 15.48
CA GLY A 119 -13.69 -14.96 16.10
C GLY A 119 -14.78 -15.66 15.28
N GLU A 120 -14.59 -15.82 13.96
CA GLU A 120 -15.50 -16.52 13.06
C GLU A 120 -14.85 -17.74 12.41
N GLN A 121 -13.65 -17.57 11.87
CA GLN A 121 -12.89 -18.60 11.19
C GLN A 121 -12.21 -19.53 12.18
N SER A 122 -12.52 -20.83 12.07
CA SER A 122 -11.85 -21.86 12.86
C SER A 122 -10.35 -21.89 12.56
N GLY A 123 -9.55 -21.96 13.61
CA GLY A 123 -8.09 -21.98 13.55
C GLY A 123 -7.42 -20.62 13.36
N ALA A 124 -8.20 -19.53 13.21
CA ALA A 124 -7.63 -18.20 13.16
C ALA A 124 -7.02 -17.80 14.52
N VAL A 125 -5.87 -17.13 14.48
CA VAL A 125 -5.12 -16.72 15.68
C VAL A 125 -5.34 -15.25 16.00
N THR A 126 -4.96 -14.82 17.20
CA THR A 126 -5.02 -13.42 17.61
C THR A 126 -3.90 -12.60 16.97
N LEU A 127 -4.08 -11.28 16.88
CA LEU A 127 -2.99 -10.36 16.57
C LEU A 127 -1.82 -10.48 17.56
N ASP A 128 -2.09 -10.84 18.82
CA ASP A 128 -1.06 -11.07 19.84
C ASP A 128 -0.11 -12.22 19.45
N ALA A 129 -0.67 -13.31 18.92
CA ALA A 129 0.10 -14.43 18.40
C ALA A 129 0.83 -14.09 17.08
N ALA A 130 0.23 -13.24 16.24
CA ALA A 130 0.91 -12.73 15.05
C ALA A 130 2.14 -11.87 15.41
N VAL A 131 2.06 -11.09 16.49
CA VAL A 131 3.23 -10.34 17.01
C VAL A 131 4.31 -11.29 17.53
N ASP A 132 3.95 -12.39 18.20
CA ASP A 132 4.93 -13.40 18.61
C ASP A 132 5.66 -14.00 17.38
N TYR A 133 4.93 -14.25 16.29
CA TYR A 133 5.53 -14.66 15.02
C TYR A 133 6.51 -13.61 14.49
N TRP A 134 6.12 -12.33 14.41
CA TRP A 134 7.01 -11.27 13.94
C TRP A 134 8.29 -11.18 14.78
N ILE A 135 8.17 -11.24 16.11
CA ILE A 135 9.32 -11.26 17.02
C ILE A 135 10.23 -12.47 16.72
N SER A 136 9.66 -13.64 16.46
CA SER A 136 10.44 -14.86 16.15
C SER A 136 11.25 -14.75 14.85
N VAL A 137 10.79 -13.96 13.88
CA VAL A 137 11.46 -13.73 12.60
C VAL A 137 12.21 -12.39 12.52
N LYS A 138 12.28 -11.63 13.62
CA LYS A 138 12.87 -10.29 13.68
C LYS A 138 14.27 -10.19 13.06
N SER A 139 15.09 -11.22 13.23
CA SER A 139 16.45 -11.28 12.65
C SER A 139 16.49 -11.19 11.12
N ALA A 140 15.39 -11.49 10.42
CA ALA A 140 15.27 -11.32 8.97
C ALA A 140 14.80 -9.92 8.55
N LEU A 141 14.29 -9.12 9.51
CA LEU A 141 13.60 -7.85 9.27
C LEU A 141 14.42 -6.65 9.73
N ASP A 142 15.27 -6.81 10.74
CA ASP A 142 16.16 -5.74 11.21
C ASP A 142 17.02 -5.18 10.07
N GLY A 143 16.99 -3.85 9.90
CA GLY A 143 17.71 -3.15 8.83
C GLY A 143 17.04 -3.24 7.46
N GLN A 144 15.79 -3.71 7.39
CA GLN A 144 15.01 -3.80 6.15
C GLN A 144 13.88 -2.75 6.07
N GLU A 145 13.91 -1.71 6.91
CA GLU A 145 12.83 -0.73 7.05
C GLU A 145 12.61 0.10 5.76
N ASP A 146 13.63 0.24 4.90
CA ASP A 146 13.53 0.88 3.58
C ASP A 146 12.84 0.00 2.53
N TYR A 147 12.76 -1.31 2.76
CA TYR A 147 12.35 -2.30 1.76
C TYR A 147 11.08 -3.06 2.15
N VAL A 148 10.77 -3.11 3.45
CA VAL A 148 9.74 -3.96 4.02
C VAL A 148 8.71 -3.14 4.79
N VAL A 149 7.44 -3.43 4.51
CA VAL A 149 6.29 -3.04 5.33
C VAL A 149 5.80 -4.28 6.06
N ILE A 150 5.52 -4.18 7.35
CA ILE A 150 4.97 -5.29 8.14
C ILE A 150 3.47 -5.10 8.29
N ASN A 151 2.69 -5.91 7.59
CA ASN A 151 1.25 -5.98 7.77
C ASN A 151 0.95 -6.98 8.90
N ILE A 152 0.57 -6.46 10.08
CA ILE A 152 0.65 -7.22 11.34
C ILE A 152 -0.12 -8.55 11.29
N GLY A 153 -1.29 -8.56 10.68
CA GLY A 153 -2.06 -9.77 10.42
C GLY A 153 -3.16 -9.50 9.42
N ASN A 154 -3.34 -10.43 8.48
CA ASN A 154 -4.40 -10.36 7.47
C ASN A 154 -5.77 -10.42 8.14
N GLU A 155 -6.64 -9.49 7.78
CA GLU A 155 -8.08 -9.52 8.09
C GLU A 155 -8.40 -10.04 9.51
N PRO A 156 -7.84 -9.40 10.56
CA PRO A 156 -7.60 -10.07 11.82
C PRO A 156 -8.85 -10.29 12.68
N PHE A 157 -10.04 -10.00 12.16
CA PHE A 157 -11.34 -10.15 12.81
C PHE A 157 -12.42 -10.47 11.76
N GLY A 158 -13.23 -11.49 12.01
CA GLY A 158 -14.43 -11.83 11.22
C GLY A 158 -15.61 -10.89 11.49
N ASN A 159 -16.81 -11.31 11.10
CA ASN A 159 -18.04 -10.51 11.18
C ASN A 159 -18.68 -10.48 12.56
N ASN A 160 -18.55 -11.57 13.30
CA ASN A 160 -19.15 -11.74 14.61
C ASN A 160 -18.26 -11.19 15.76
N ALA A 161 -17.07 -10.70 15.43
CA ALA A 161 -16.02 -10.38 16.39
C ALA A 161 -15.85 -8.87 16.65
N VAL A 162 -16.83 -8.02 16.27
CA VAL A 162 -16.59 -6.58 16.13
C VAL A 162 -17.14 -5.73 17.30
N THR A 163 -16.24 -4.85 17.78
CA THR A 163 -16.23 -3.78 18.79
C THR A 163 -16.72 -4.07 20.23
N PRO A 164 -15.88 -3.78 21.25
CA PRO A 164 -14.57 -3.08 21.22
C PRO A 164 -13.31 -3.91 20.89
N GLY A 165 -13.45 -5.16 20.43
CA GLY A 165 -12.33 -6.11 20.26
C GLY A 165 -11.21 -5.66 19.30
N TRP A 166 -11.53 -5.22 18.07
CA TRP A 166 -10.53 -4.87 17.05
C TRP A 166 -9.64 -3.69 17.46
N THR A 167 -10.25 -2.56 17.85
CA THR A 167 -9.50 -1.32 18.17
C THR A 167 -8.46 -1.54 19.26
N GLN A 168 -8.84 -2.26 20.33
CA GLN A 168 -7.93 -2.54 21.44
C GLN A 168 -6.83 -3.54 21.05
N ALA A 169 -7.18 -4.62 20.36
CA ALA A 169 -6.21 -5.65 19.95
C ALA A 169 -5.18 -5.07 18.97
N THR A 170 -5.61 -4.30 17.97
CA THR A 170 -4.71 -3.67 16.99
C THR A 170 -3.81 -2.63 17.66
N SER A 171 -4.34 -1.80 18.55
CA SER A 171 -3.53 -0.82 19.31
C SER A 171 -2.47 -1.51 20.18
N ALA A 172 -2.85 -2.60 20.85
CA ALA A 172 -1.93 -3.40 21.66
C ALA A 172 -0.85 -4.08 20.80
N ALA A 173 -1.23 -4.63 19.64
CA ALA A 173 -0.29 -5.26 18.72
C ALA A 173 0.76 -4.27 18.21
N ILE A 174 0.35 -3.07 17.77
CA ILE A 174 1.26 -1.98 17.41
C ILE A 174 2.22 -1.66 18.56
N THR A 175 1.69 -1.46 19.77
CA THR A 175 2.52 -1.15 20.95
C THR A 175 3.54 -2.26 21.22
N ARG A 176 3.14 -3.53 21.10
CA ARG A 176 4.05 -4.68 21.27
C ARG A 176 5.11 -4.74 20.18
N MET A 177 4.76 -4.49 18.92
CA MET A 177 5.72 -4.40 17.80
C MET A 177 6.78 -3.34 18.09
N ARG A 178 6.38 -2.13 18.49
CA ARG A 178 7.32 -1.06 18.85
C ARG A 178 8.17 -1.40 20.07
N ASN A 179 7.58 -1.98 21.12
CA ASN A 179 8.33 -2.44 22.29
C ASN A 179 9.34 -3.56 21.97
N ALA A 180 9.10 -4.34 20.92
CA ALA A 180 10.04 -5.33 20.39
C ALA A 180 11.11 -4.72 19.47
N GLY A 181 11.09 -3.40 19.23
CA GLY A 181 12.08 -2.66 18.44
C GLY A 181 11.87 -2.77 16.93
N PHE A 182 10.62 -2.93 16.46
CA PHE A 182 10.31 -2.77 15.03
C PHE A 182 10.08 -1.31 14.69
N ASP A 183 10.92 -0.75 13.82
CA ASP A 183 10.83 0.64 13.33
C ASP A 183 10.20 0.73 11.92
N HIS A 184 9.88 -0.42 11.31
CA HIS A 184 9.22 -0.53 10.01
C HIS A 184 7.92 0.26 9.96
N LEU A 185 7.52 0.67 8.76
CA LEU A 185 6.13 1.03 8.53
C LEU A 185 5.24 -0.18 8.86
N LEU A 186 4.31 0.00 9.78
CA LEU A 186 3.31 -1.03 10.10
C LEU A 186 2.07 -0.81 9.24
N MET A 187 1.48 -1.90 8.74
CA MET A 187 0.19 -1.90 8.06
C MET A 187 -0.82 -2.70 8.88
N VAL A 188 -2.02 -2.16 9.08
CA VAL A 188 -3.08 -2.82 9.85
C VAL A 188 -4.37 -2.92 9.05
N ASP A 189 -4.91 -4.14 8.98
CA ASP A 189 -6.11 -4.44 8.23
C ASP A 189 -7.36 -4.19 9.06
N ALA A 190 -8.43 -3.81 8.36
CA ALA A 190 -9.76 -3.66 8.92
C ALA A 190 -10.33 -4.97 9.49
N PRO A 191 -11.31 -4.90 10.41
CA PRO A 191 -12.12 -6.05 10.78
C PRO A 191 -13.10 -6.40 9.66
N ASN A 192 -14.00 -7.36 9.91
CA ASN A 192 -14.99 -7.83 8.95
C ASN A 192 -14.34 -8.37 7.68
N TRP A 193 -13.35 -9.24 7.86
CA TRP A 193 -12.60 -9.81 6.73
C TRP A 193 -11.94 -8.70 5.88
N GLY A 194 -11.42 -7.65 6.53
CA GLY A 194 -10.80 -6.50 5.87
C GLY A 194 -11.77 -5.52 5.20
N GLN A 195 -13.05 -5.87 5.01
CA GLN A 195 -14.01 -5.05 4.28
C GLN A 195 -14.63 -3.93 5.13
N ASP A 196 -14.47 -3.99 6.46
CA ASP A 196 -14.95 -2.95 7.39
C ASP A 196 -16.41 -2.54 7.18
N TRP A 197 -17.31 -3.47 6.86
CA TRP A 197 -18.72 -3.13 6.54
C TRP A 197 -19.46 -2.45 7.69
N GLN A 198 -18.99 -2.59 8.93
CA GLN A 198 -19.50 -1.89 10.12
C GLN A 198 -18.78 -0.57 10.40
N PHE A 199 -17.81 -0.17 9.58
CA PHE A 199 -16.99 1.04 9.73
C PHE A 199 -16.22 1.12 11.04
N THR A 200 -15.86 -0.02 11.62
CA THR A 200 -15.13 -0.05 12.89
C THR A 200 -13.72 0.52 12.73
N MET A 201 -12.98 0.13 11.69
CA MET A 201 -11.69 0.74 11.40
C MET A 201 -11.88 2.20 11.01
N ARG A 202 -12.79 2.51 10.06
CA ARG A 202 -13.06 3.88 9.62
C ARG A 202 -13.29 4.85 10.79
N ASP A 203 -14.12 4.47 11.76
CA ASP A 203 -14.53 5.34 12.86
C ASP A 203 -13.53 5.37 14.02
N ASN A 204 -12.62 4.38 14.12
CA ASN A 204 -11.67 4.23 15.23
C ASN A 204 -10.19 4.31 14.82
N ALA A 205 -9.88 4.51 13.53
CA ALA A 205 -8.51 4.54 12.99
C ALA A 205 -7.64 5.58 13.71
N GLN A 206 -8.19 6.74 14.07
CA GLN A 206 -7.42 7.76 14.81
C GLN A 206 -6.93 7.25 16.17
N THR A 207 -7.71 6.45 16.88
CA THR A 207 -7.31 5.84 18.16
C THR A 207 -6.17 4.86 17.95
N VAL A 208 -6.26 4.00 16.92
CA VAL A 208 -5.21 3.03 16.57
C VAL A 208 -3.93 3.74 16.14
N PHE A 209 -4.03 4.76 15.28
CA PHE A 209 -2.89 5.59 14.87
C PHE A 209 -2.25 6.30 16.07
N ASN A 210 -3.04 6.67 17.08
CA ASN A 210 -2.56 7.28 18.30
C ASN A 210 -1.82 6.32 19.25
N ALA A 211 -2.03 5.02 19.09
CA ALA A 211 -1.32 4.00 19.86
C ALA A 211 0.10 3.75 19.34
N ASP A 212 0.41 4.13 18.10
CA ASP A 212 1.77 4.06 17.57
C ASP A 212 2.63 5.24 18.09
N PRO A 213 3.61 5.02 18.98
CA PRO A 213 4.51 6.10 19.40
C PRO A 213 5.28 6.74 18.24
N ASP A 214 5.55 5.97 17.17
CA ASP A 214 6.34 6.42 16.02
C ASP A 214 5.50 7.12 14.96
N ARG A 215 4.16 7.04 15.08
CA ARG A 215 3.20 7.57 14.09
C ARG A 215 3.48 7.05 12.69
N ASN A 216 3.94 5.81 12.61
CA ASN A 216 4.37 5.15 11.40
C ASN A 216 3.52 3.90 11.10
N THR A 217 2.21 4.10 11.05
CA THR A 217 1.21 3.06 10.76
C THR A 217 0.30 3.50 9.61
N VAL A 218 0.11 2.63 8.61
CA VAL A 218 -0.85 2.78 7.51
C VAL A 218 -2.02 1.81 7.66
N PHE A 219 -3.23 2.26 7.31
CA PHE A 219 -4.42 1.41 7.35
C PHE A 219 -4.61 0.70 6.01
N SER A 220 -5.19 -0.50 6.06
CA SER A 220 -5.48 -1.34 4.90
C SER A 220 -6.95 -1.75 4.89
N VAL A 221 -7.64 -1.44 3.80
CA VAL A 221 -9.01 -1.91 3.52
C VAL A 221 -8.97 -2.92 2.38
N HIS A 222 -9.76 -3.99 2.50
CA HIS A 222 -9.88 -5.02 1.47
C HIS A 222 -11.22 -4.82 0.77
N MET A 223 -11.20 -4.44 -0.50
CA MET A 223 -12.40 -4.05 -1.23
C MET A 223 -12.92 -5.21 -2.08
N TYR A 224 -13.85 -5.99 -1.51
CA TYR A 224 -14.59 -7.04 -2.21
C TYR A 224 -16.08 -6.63 -2.34
N GLY A 225 -17.03 -7.54 -2.13
CA GLY A 225 -18.44 -7.32 -2.46
C GLY A 225 -19.13 -6.19 -1.68
N VAL A 226 -18.56 -5.73 -0.56
CA VAL A 226 -19.05 -4.53 0.16
C VAL A 226 -18.84 -3.24 -0.63
N PHE A 227 -17.91 -3.24 -1.58
CA PHE A 227 -17.52 -2.07 -2.37
C PHE A 227 -17.93 -2.25 -3.84
N ASP A 228 -19.20 -2.56 -4.07
CA ASP A 228 -19.78 -2.83 -5.39
C ASP A 228 -20.31 -1.56 -6.10
N THR A 229 -20.26 -0.40 -5.42
CA THR A 229 -20.58 0.88 -6.04
C THR A 229 -19.49 1.94 -5.87
N ALA A 230 -19.40 2.82 -6.88
CA ALA A 230 -18.56 4.02 -6.80
C ALA A 230 -18.84 4.91 -5.57
N ALA A 231 -20.08 4.96 -5.09
CA ALA A 231 -20.46 5.78 -3.94
C ALA A 231 -19.88 5.23 -2.63
N GLU A 232 -19.90 3.92 -2.42
CA GLU A 232 -19.31 3.28 -1.25
C GLU A 232 -17.80 3.45 -1.24
N ILE A 233 -17.15 3.20 -2.38
CA ILE A 233 -15.70 3.36 -2.55
C ILE A 233 -15.29 4.80 -2.23
N THR A 234 -15.87 5.77 -2.92
CA THR A 234 -15.52 7.19 -2.74
C THR A 234 -15.75 7.68 -1.31
N SER A 235 -16.89 7.32 -0.71
CA SER A 235 -17.22 7.67 0.67
C SER A 235 -16.20 7.13 1.68
N TYR A 236 -15.80 5.87 1.53
CA TYR A 236 -14.82 5.25 2.43
C TYR A 236 -13.44 5.92 2.30
N LEU A 237 -12.97 6.13 1.07
CA LEU A 237 -11.68 6.78 0.81
C LEU A 237 -11.67 8.25 1.31
N ASP A 238 -12.79 8.97 1.15
CA ASP A 238 -12.91 10.35 1.59
C ASP A 238 -12.95 10.48 3.12
N ALA A 239 -13.46 9.47 3.84
CA ALA A 239 -13.44 9.43 5.29
C ALA A 239 -12.00 9.45 5.83
N PHE A 240 -11.12 8.60 5.29
CA PHE A 240 -9.70 8.58 5.69
C PHE A 240 -8.96 9.86 5.30
N ARG A 241 -9.23 10.38 4.10
CA ARG A 241 -8.68 11.67 3.67
C ARG A 241 -9.10 12.81 4.61
N THR A 242 -10.37 12.85 4.99
CA THR A 242 -10.92 13.87 5.90
C THR A 242 -10.32 13.74 7.31
N ALA A 243 -10.09 12.51 7.78
CA ALA A 243 -9.41 12.25 9.04
C ALA A 243 -7.90 12.55 9.00
N GLY A 244 -7.32 12.75 7.81
CA GLY A 244 -5.88 12.98 7.64
C GLY A 244 -5.04 11.73 7.91
N LEU A 245 -5.61 10.54 7.69
CA LEU A 245 -4.96 9.25 7.96
C LEU A 245 -4.53 8.55 6.66
N PRO A 246 -3.37 7.85 6.66
CA PRO A 246 -2.88 7.11 5.51
C PRO A 246 -3.67 5.82 5.27
N LEU A 247 -4.02 5.54 4.01
CA LEU A 247 -4.80 4.36 3.62
C LEU A 247 -4.20 3.70 2.37
N VAL A 248 -4.22 2.37 2.36
CA VAL A 248 -3.94 1.51 1.20
C VAL A 248 -5.13 0.59 0.97
N ILE A 249 -5.44 0.30 -0.30
CA ILE A 249 -6.38 -0.76 -0.67
C ILE A 249 -5.54 -2.05 -0.74
N GLY A 250 -5.44 -2.76 0.39
CA GLY A 250 -4.48 -3.85 0.58
C GLY A 250 -4.85 -5.15 -0.13
N GLU A 251 -6.12 -5.30 -0.46
CA GLU A 251 -6.66 -6.31 -1.37
C GLU A 251 -7.88 -5.77 -2.11
N PHE A 252 -8.12 -6.27 -3.32
CA PHE A 252 -9.40 -6.13 -4.02
C PHE A 252 -9.49 -7.17 -5.15
N GLY A 253 -10.71 -7.47 -5.57
CA GLY A 253 -11.03 -8.32 -6.72
C GLY A 253 -11.92 -7.58 -7.73
N PHE A 254 -12.41 -8.32 -8.72
CA PHE A 254 -13.37 -7.84 -9.75
C PHE A 254 -14.69 -8.63 -9.74
N ASN A 255 -14.77 -9.66 -8.89
CA ASN A 255 -15.94 -10.51 -8.67
C ASN A 255 -15.74 -11.16 -7.29
N HIS A 256 -16.80 -11.36 -6.51
CA HIS A 256 -16.71 -12.07 -5.24
C HIS A 256 -18.05 -12.71 -4.85
N SER A 257 -18.02 -13.70 -3.94
CA SER A 257 -19.24 -14.42 -3.55
C SER A 257 -20.26 -13.55 -2.79
N ASP A 258 -19.82 -12.42 -2.25
CA ASP A 258 -20.63 -11.48 -1.49
C ASP A 258 -21.00 -10.19 -2.27
N GLY A 259 -20.58 -10.06 -3.53
CA GLY A 259 -20.89 -8.91 -4.38
C GLY A 259 -19.92 -8.78 -5.55
N ASN A 260 -20.20 -7.85 -6.47
CA ASN A 260 -19.34 -7.56 -7.62
C ASN A 260 -18.56 -6.26 -7.35
N PRO A 261 -17.33 -6.31 -6.84
CA PRO A 261 -16.56 -5.10 -6.53
C PRO A 261 -16.42 -4.22 -7.76
N ASP A 262 -16.55 -2.90 -7.62
CA ASP A 262 -16.35 -1.94 -8.72
C ASP A 262 -14.85 -1.62 -8.86
N GLU A 263 -14.09 -2.57 -9.44
CA GLU A 263 -12.64 -2.49 -9.59
C GLU A 263 -12.19 -1.30 -10.43
N ASP A 264 -13.02 -0.88 -11.39
CA ASP A 264 -12.80 0.30 -12.22
C ASP A 264 -12.78 1.56 -11.34
N THR A 265 -13.77 1.75 -10.47
CA THR A 265 -13.77 2.89 -9.56
C THR A 265 -12.68 2.76 -8.50
N ILE A 266 -12.40 1.57 -7.97
CA ILE A 266 -11.30 1.34 -7.02
C ILE A 266 -9.97 1.86 -7.59
N MET A 267 -9.61 1.43 -8.78
CA MET A 267 -8.34 1.78 -9.41
C MET A 267 -8.29 3.26 -9.81
N ALA A 268 -9.37 3.79 -10.39
CA ALA A 268 -9.45 5.20 -10.78
C ALA A 268 -9.37 6.15 -9.57
N GLN A 269 -10.08 5.84 -8.47
CA GLN A 269 -10.05 6.68 -7.27
C GLN A 269 -8.74 6.55 -6.50
N ALA A 270 -8.13 5.36 -6.47
CA ALA A 270 -6.80 5.19 -5.91
C ALA A 270 -5.77 6.03 -6.67
N GLN A 271 -5.82 6.03 -8.01
CA GLN A 271 -4.96 6.86 -8.85
C GLN A 271 -5.21 8.36 -8.62
N ALA A 272 -6.47 8.80 -8.67
CA ALA A 272 -6.83 10.21 -8.49
C ALA A 272 -6.47 10.78 -7.11
N ARG A 273 -6.36 9.91 -6.09
CA ARG A 273 -6.05 10.29 -4.70
C ARG A 273 -4.61 10.03 -4.29
N GLY A 274 -3.81 9.39 -5.16
CA GLY A 274 -2.46 8.95 -4.81
C GLY A 274 -2.42 7.86 -3.73
N LEU A 275 -3.47 7.04 -3.62
CA LEU A 275 -3.54 5.92 -2.68
C LEU A 275 -2.94 4.66 -3.31
N GLY A 276 -2.30 3.83 -2.49
CA GLY A 276 -1.77 2.54 -2.93
C GLY A 276 -2.89 1.52 -3.16
N TYR A 277 -2.69 0.59 -4.09
CA TYR A 277 -3.52 -0.61 -4.21
C TYR A 277 -2.67 -1.87 -4.43
N ILE A 278 -3.19 -2.99 -3.97
CA ILE A 278 -2.62 -4.33 -4.14
C ILE A 278 -3.77 -5.26 -4.52
N GLY A 279 -3.73 -5.87 -5.70
CA GLY A 279 -4.79 -6.79 -6.12
C GLY A 279 -4.60 -8.22 -5.63
N TRP A 280 -5.70 -8.94 -5.43
CA TRP A 280 -5.71 -10.35 -5.08
C TRP A 280 -6.08 -11.23 -6.30
N SER A 281 -5.31 -12.25 -6.67
CA SER A 281 -3.88 -12.46 -6.35
C SER A 281 -3.14 -13.08 -7.54
N TRP A 282 -1.80 -13.21 -7.44
CA TRP A 282 -0.96 -13.63 -8.55
C TRP A 282 -1.42 -14.93 -9.25
N SER A 283 -1.64 -15.99 -8.48
CA SER A 283 -2.10 -17.31 -8.95
C SER A 283 -2.33 -18.24 -7.74
N GLY A 284 -2.99 -19.37 -7.96
CA GLY A 284 -3.09 -20.45 -6.98
C GLY A 284 -4.26 -20.33 -6.01
N ASN A 285 -5.25 -19.49 -6.32
CA ASN A 285 -6.54 -19.50 -5.64
C ASN A 285 -7.21 -20.87 -5.79
N GLY A 286 -8.04 -21.22 -4.82
CA GLY A 286 -8.82 -22.45 -4.81
C GLY A 286 -10.08 -22.28 -3.99
N GLY A 287 -10.98 -23.27 -4.03
CA GLY A 287 -12.19 -23.24 -3.19
C GLY A 287 -13.31 -22.38 -3.77
N GLY A 288 -13.33 -22.17 -5.09
CA GLY A 288 -14.39 -21.44 -5.78
C GLY A 288 -14.08 -19.98 -6.07
N VAL A 289 -12.87 -19.51 -5.73
CA VAL A 289 -12.38 -18.15 -6.02
C VAL A 289 -11.23 -18.14 -7.03
N GLU A 290 -11.08 -19.21 -7.82
CA GLU A 290 -10.04 -19.37 -8.86
C GLU A 290 -10.10 -18.25 -9.91
N TYR A 291 -11.26 -17.61 -10.08
CA TYR A 291 -11.42 -16.47 -10.98
C TYR A 291 -10.54 -15.26 -10.59
N LEU A 292 -10.09 -15.16 -9.33
CA LEU A 292 -9.19 -14.11 -8.83
C LEU A 292 -7.71 -14.35 -9.20
N ASP A 293 -7.36 -15.46 -9.85
CA ASP A 293 -6.01 -15.66 -10.35
C ASP A 293 -5.70 -14.66 -11.48
N MET A 294 -4.62 -13.89 -11.33
CA MET A 294 -4.13 -12.98 -12.37
C MET A 294 -3.34 -13.72 -13.46
N THR A 295 -2.69 -14.82 -13.10
CA THR A 295 -1.97 -15.71 -14.02
C THR A 295 -2.44 -17.14 -13.86
N THR A 296 -2.43 -17.88 -14.97
CA THR A 296 -2.58 -19.34 -14.91
C THR A 296 -1.24 -19.98 -14.60
N ASP A 297 -1.20 -20.92 -13.65
CA ASP A 297 -0.01 -21.72 -13.30
C ASP A 297 1.22 -20.89 -12.87
N PHE A 298 1.03 -19.72 -12.24
CA PHE A 298 2.09 -18.80 -11.84
C PHE A 298 2.93 -18.24 -13.02
N ASP A 299 2.43 -18.33 -14.26
CA ASP A 299 3.14 -17.95 -15.48
C ASP A 299 2.76 -16.53 -15.93
N ALA A 300 3.72 -15.61 -15.86
CA ALA A 300 3.54 -14.20 -16.25
C ALA A 300 3.16 -14.00 -17.72
N SER A 301 3.40 -14.99 -18.60
CA SER A 301 3.00 -14.93 -20.00
C SER A 301 1.56 -15.37 -20.25
N ARG A 302 0.86 -15.86 -19.21
CA ARG A 302 -0.49 -16.43 -19.28
C ARG A 302 -1.43 -15.66 -18.34
N LEU A 303 -1.63 -14.38 -18.64
CA LEU A 303 -2.59 -13.56 -17.92
C LEU A 303 -4.02 -14.05 -18.14
N THR A 304 -4.81 -14.06 -17.06
CA THR A 304 -6.26 -14.21 -17.14
C THR A 304 -6.92 -12.89 -17.53
N SER A 305 -8.24 -12.86 -17.72
CA SER A 305 -8.96 -11.59 -17.91
C SER A 305 -8.75 -10.62 -16.74
N TRP A 306 -8.65 -11.14 -15.52
CA TRP A 306 -8.36 -10.33 -14.34
C TRP A 306 -6.93 -9.79 -14.34
N GLY A 307 -5.96 -10.64 -14.68
CA GLY A 307 -4.58 -10.22 -14.88
C GLY A 307 -4.44 -9.11 -15.93
N GLU A 308 -5.11 -9.27 -17.07
CA GLU A 308 -5.14 -8.22 -18.11
C GLU A 308 -5.73 -6.92 -17.59
N ARG A 309 -6.84 -6.99 -16.84
CA ARG A 309 -7.47 -5.79 -16.25
C ARG A 309 -6.55 -5.07 -15.28
N ILE A 310 -5.95 -5.76 -14.32
CA ILE A 310 -5.18 -5.12 -13.26
C ILE A 310 -3.82 -4.60 -13.75
N PHE A 311 -3.15 -5.34 -14.64
CA PHE A 311 -1.86 -4.92 -15.16
C PHE A 311 -1.97 -3.93 -16.32
N ASN A 312 -2.79 -4.25 -17.32
CA ASN A 312 -2.80 -3.56 -18.62
C ASN A 312 -4.02 -2.65 -18.83
N GLY A 313 -5.05 -2.74 -17.97
CA GLY A 313 -6.25 -1.91 -18.06
C GLY A 313 -6.03 -0.45 -17.64
N ALA A 314 -7.12 0.33 -17.72
CA ALA A 314 -7.14 1.71 -17.24
C ALA A 314 -6.76 1.78 -15.75
N ASP A 315 -5.94 2.78 -15.41
CA ASP A 315 -5.38 2.96 -14.06
C ASP A 315 -4.61 1.73 -13.52
N GLY A 316 -4.25 0.80 -14.41
CA GLY A 316 -3.52 -0.42 -14.15
C GLY A 316 -2.08 -0.23 -13.72
N ILE A 317 -1.48 -1.32 -13.25
CA ILE A 317 -0.12 -1.33 -12.70
C ILE A 317 0.89 -0.88 -13.77
N ALA A 318 0.77 -1.34 -15.02
CA ALA A 318 1.75 -1.04 -16.06
C ALA A 318 1.80 0.46 -16.44
N SER A 319 0.70 1.18 -16.29
CA SER A 319 0.59 2.61 -16.63
C SER A 319 0.88 3.52 -15.43
N THR A 320 0.51 3.11 -14.22
CA THR A 320 0.55 3.96 -13.02
C THR A 320 1.69 3.66 -12.05
N SER A 321 2.28 2.46 -12.10
CA SER A 321 3.35 2.05 -11.18
C SER A 321 4.64 2.85 -11.40
N ARG A 322 5.30 3.18 -10.29
CA ARG A 322 6.62 3.82 -10.23
C ARG A 322 7.50 3.04 -9.28
N GLU A 323 8.67 2.61 -9.75
CA GLU A 323 9.64 1.92 -8.92
C GLU A 323 10.05 2.81 -7.73
N ALA A 324 10.20 2.22 -6.55
CA ALA A 324 10.67 2.94 -5.37
C ALA A 324 12.05 3.57 -5.64
N THR A 325 12.24 4.81 -5.20
CA THR A 325 13.46 5.58 -5.46
C THR A 325 14.68 4.99 -4.76
N ILE A 326 14.51 4.21 -3.68
CA ILE A 326 15.56 3.38 -3.09
C ILE A 326 16.20 2.40 -4.09
N TYR A 327 15.47 1.99 -5.12
CA TYR A 327 15.97 1.13 -6.21
C TYR A 327 16.38 1.89 -7.48
N GLY A 328 16.33 3.22 -7.45
CA GLY A 328 16.68 4.11 -8.56
C GLY A 328 15.51 4.62 -9.40
N GLY A 329 14.25 4.35 -9.02
CA GLY A 329 13.05 4.79 -9.76
C GLY A 329 12.75 6.29 -9.75
N GLY A 330 13.60 7.12 -9.14
CA GLY A 330 13.40 8.56 -8.91
C GLY A 330 14.24 9.50 -9.77
N GLY A 331 14.84 9.03 -10.86
CA GLY A 331 15.47 9.93 -11.83
C GLY A 331 14.43 10.88 -12.43
N THR A 332 14.80 12.13 -12.72
CA THR A 332 13.98 12.99 -13.57
C THR A 332 13.68 12.25 -14.86
N ASP A 333 12.42 12.00 -15.14
CA ASP A 333 12.01 11.36 -16.38
C ASP A 333 12.46 12.22 -17.57
N THR A 334 13.40 11.69 -18.34
CA THR A 334 13.88 12.31 -19.57
C THR A 334 13.35 11.60 -20.81
N THR A 335 12.49 10.60 -20.66
CA THR A 335 11.96 9.83 -21.78
C THR A 335 10.65 10.47 -22.22
N PRO A 336 10.62 11.14 -23.38
CA PRO A 336 9.38 11.74 -23.86
C PRO A 336 8.35 10.63 -24.16
N PRO A 337 7.03 10.90 -24.00
CA PRO A 337 5.99 10.02 -24.49
C PRO A 337 6.15 9.75 -26.00
N THR A 338 5.66 8.60 -26.47
CA THR A 338 5.62 8.32 -27.91
C THR A 338 4.77 9.36 -28.64
N THR A 339 5.07 9.61 -29.90
CA THR A 339 4.27 10.54 -30.71
C THR A 339 2.83 10.02 -30.80
N PRO A 340 1.80 10.86 -30.56
CA PRO A 340 0.42 10.46 -30.79
C PRO A 340 0.22 10.03 -32.25
N GLY A 341 -0.69 9.09 -32.48
CA GLY A 341 -1.08 8.72 -33.84
C GLY A 341 -1.67 9.89 -34.63
N THR A 342 -1.67 9.79 -35.96
CA THR A 342 -2.29 10.79 -36.82
C THR A 342 -3.78 10.90 -36.50
N PRO A 343 -4.30 12.09 -36.16
CA PRO A 343 -5.72 12.26 -35.88
C PRO A 343 -6.57 12.06 -37.13
N THR A 344 -7.67 11.35 -36.98
CA THR A 344 -8.71 11.17 -38.00
C THR A 344 -9.99 11.88 -37.58
N ALA A 345 -10.61 12.59 -38.52
CA ALA A 345 -11.88 13.29 -38.29
C ALA A 345 -13.07 12.46 -38.76
N SER A 346 -14.14 12.42 -37.96
CA SER A 346 -15.44 11.84 -38.30
C SER A 346 -16.58 12.78 -37.92
N ASP A 347 -17.82 12.43 -38.29
CA ASP A 347 -19.05 13.13 -37.90
C ASP A 347 -19.03 14.63 -38.18
N ILE A 348 -18.52 14.99 -39.37
CA ILE A 348 -18.33 16.38 -39.76
C ILE A 348 -19.69 17.01 -40.04
N THR A 349 -19.98 18.11 -39.34
CA THR A 349 -21.14 18.97 -39.55
C THR A 349 -20.70 20.39 -39.87
N ALA A 350 -21.64 21.30 -40.11
CA ALA A 350 -21.33 22.71 -40.32
C ALA A 350 -20.65 23.38 -39.11
N THR A 351 -20.79 22.82 -37.90
CA THR A 351 -20.32 23.44 -36.64
C THR A 351 -19.49 22.52 -35.76
N GLY A 352 -19.13 21.32 -36.22
CA GLY A 352 -18.38 20.36 -35.40
C GLY A 352 -17.81 19.18 -36.16
N ALA A 353 -16.88 18.48 -35.51
CA ALA A 353 -16.30 17.21 -35.95
C ALA A 353 -15.81 16.43 -34.72
N THR A 354 -15.73 15.11 -34.82
CA THR A 354 -15.10 14.22 -33.83
C THR A 354 -13.67 13.93 -34.27
N LEU A 355 -12.71 13.99 -33.34
CA LEU A 355 -11.31 13.62 -33.59
C LEU A 355 -10.92 12.40 -32.77
N THR A 356 -10.29 11.41 -33.42
CA THR A 356 -9.73 10.21 -32.78
C THR A 356 -8.28 10.00 -33.22
N TRP A 357 -7.43 9.45 -32.35
CA TRP A 357 -6.03 9.11 -32.64
C TRP A 357 -5.56 7.95 -31.76
N THR A 358 -4.51 7.26 -32.17
CA THR A 358 -3.80 6.31 -31.31
C THR A 358 -3.10 7.06 -30.18
N ALA A 359 -3.34 6.67 -28.93
CA ALA A 359 -2.75 7.34 -27.79
C ALA A 359 -1.21 7.16 -27.74
N SER A 360 -0.52 8.22 -27.32
CA SER A 360 0.86 8.15 -26.83
C SER A 360 0.96 7.21 -25.64
N THR A 361 2.06 6.46 -25.59
CA THR A 361 2.49 5.68 -24.44
C THR A 361 3.70 6.35 -23.80
N ASP A 362 3.76 6.33 -22.48
CA ASP A 362 4.95 6.78 -21.75
C ASP A 362 5.58 5.59 -21.00
N SER A 363 6.86 5.37 -21.26
CA SER A 363 7.65 4.34 -20.59
C SER A 363 8.58 4.92 -19.51
N GLY A 364 8.79 6.24 -19.51
CA GLY A 364 9.71 6.99 -18.65
C GLY A 364 9.25 7.18 -17.22
N GLY A 365 7.94 7.14 -16.98
CA GLY A 365 7.41 7.10 -15.63
C GLY A 365 6.98 8.47 -15.09
N SER A 366 6.71 9.47 -15.92
CA SER A 366 5.92 10.64 -15.48
C SER A 366 4.47 10.55 -15.93
N GLY A 367 4.17 9.69 -16.90
CA GLY A 367 2.87 9.58 -17.53
C GLY A 367 2.66 10.68 -18.56
N LEU A 368 1.53 10.61 -19.25
CA LEU A 368 1.12 11.62 -20.21
C LEU A 368 0.32 12.73 -19.52
N ALA A 369 0.78 13.97 -19.60
CA ALA A 369 0.08 15.12 -19.03
C ALA A 369 -1.23 15.47 -19.76
N GLY A 370 -1.31 15.17 -21.06
CA GLY A 370 -2.48 15.40 -21.92
C GLY A 370 -2.09 15.72 -23.36
N TYR A 371 -3.09 15.99 -24.20
CA TYR A 371 -2.89 16.44 -25.58
C TYR A 371 -3.32 17.90 -25.73
N ASN A 372 -2.49 18.70 -26.38
CA ASN A 372 -2.90 20.00 -26.89
C ASN A 372 -3.30 19.84 -28.36
N VAL A 373 -4.55 20.19 -28.69
CA VAL A 373 -5.07 20.12 -30.06
C VAL A 373 -5.12 21.54 -30.63
N TYR A 374 -4.38 21.79 -31.70
CA TYR A 374 -4.31 23.09 -32.36
C TYR A 374 -5.06 23.05 -33.69
N ARG A 375 -5.82 24.12 -33.98
CA ARG A 375 -6.39 24.37 -35.30
C ARG A 375 -5.47 25.32 -36.04
N GLU A 376 -4.79 24.83 -37.07
CA GLU A 376 -4.02 25.69 -37.97
C GLU A 376 -4.92 26.13 -39.13
N GLN A 377 -4.95 27.44 -39.41
CA GLN A 377 -5.56 27.95 -40.65
C GLN A 377 -4.53 27.77 -41.75
N GLY A 378 -4.80 26.85 -42.67
CA GLY A 378 -3.96 26.60 -43.85
C GLY A 378 -3.94 27.77 -44.83
#